data_AF-A0A7R9YWP2-F1
#
_entry.id   AF-A0A7R9YWP2-F1
#
_cell.length_a   1.000
_cell.length_b   1.000
_cell.length_c   1.000
_cell.angle_alpha   90.00
_cell.angle_beta   90.00
_cell.angle_gamma   90.00
#
_symmetry.space_group_name_H-M   'P 1'
#
loop_
_entity.id
_entity.type
_entity.pdbx_description
1 polymer ?
#
loop_
_entity_poly.entity_id
_entity_poly.type
_entity_poly.pdbx_seq_one_letter_code
_entity_poly.pdbx_strand_id
1 'polypeptide(L)'
;MSSDGRGGPASAEPAQPHAPNEVIVNVYDITADYNAWTYWCGVGVFHAGVEVYGVEYAYGGHDYDSSGVFATDPKDPPGPVVFRRSIRMGACELTESEVLQLVQA
;
A
#
# COMPACT_ATOMS: atom_id res chain seq x y z
N MET A 1 -2.79 33.30 21.29
CA MET A 1 -3.63 32.20 20.79
C MET A 1 -3.19 31.95 19.36
N SER A 2 -2.26 31.01 19.16
CA SER A 2 -1.72 30.66 17.84
C SER A 2 -1.91 29.15 17.66
N SER A 3 -3.05 28.81 17.10
CA SER A 3 -3.33 27.57 16.38
C SER A 3 -3.65 28.04 14.96
N ASP A 4 -3.11 27.52 13.87
CA ASP A 4 -3.01 26.11 13.53
C ASP A 4 -1.78 25.86 12.66
N GLY A 5 -0.97 24.90 13.10
CA GLY A 5 0.14 24.37 12.32
C GLY A 5 -0.21 22.98 11.81
N ARG A 6 -0.37 22.90 10.49
CA ARG A 6 -0.06 21.75 9.61
C ARG A 6 -0.96 20.51 9.65
N GLY A 7 -1.49 20.21 8.47
CA GLY A 7 -2.05 18.92 8.09
C GLY A 7 -2.85 19.01 6.80
N GLY A 8 -2.35 19.70 5.77
CA GLY A 8 -2.97 19.60 4.44
C GLY A 8 -2.91 18.16 3.95
N PRO A 9 -3.88 17.71 3.13
CA PRO A 9 -3.83 16.35 2.57
C PRO A 9 -2.48 16.18 1.88
N ALA A 10 -1.77 15.09 2.22
CA ALA A 10 -0.54 14.71 1.57
C ALA A 10 -0.82 14.70 0.06
N SER A 11 -0.33 15.73 -0.64
CA SER A 11 -0.40 15.77 -2.09
C SER A 11 0.37 14.54 -2.55
N ALA A 12 -0.34 13.57 -3.13
CA ALA A 12 0.27 12.34 -3.62
C ALA A 12 1.48 12.74 -4.48
N GLU A 13 2.67 12.34 -4.08
CA GLU A 13 3.85 12.56 -4.90
C GLU A 13 3.59 11.96 -6.28
N PRO A 14 3.89 12.69 -7.38
CA PRO A 14 3.73 12.14 -8.71
C PRO A 14 4.50 10.83 -8.78
N ALA A 15 3.82 9.77 -9.21
CA ALA A 15 4.42 8.45 -9.34
C ALA A 15 5.70 8.57 -10.18
N GLN A 16 6.85 8.27 -9.58
CA GLN A 16 8.08 8.24 -10.34
C GLN A 16 7.99 7.09 -11.34
N PRO A 17 8.33 7.32 -12.62
CA PRO A 17 8.29 6.27 -13.62
C PRO A 17 9.22 5.13 -13.20
N HIS A 18 8.71 3.91 -13.33
CA HIS A 18 9.39 2.66 -13.02
C HIS A 18 9.15 1.66 -14.15
N ALA A 19 10.02 0.66 -14.26
CA ALA A 19 9.83 -0.40 -15.25
C ALA A 19 8.54 -1.18 -14.92
N PRO A 20 7.79 -1.70 -15.90
CA PRO A 20 6.55 -2.43 -15.63
C PRO A 20 6.73 -3.61 -14.67
N ASN A 21 7.87 -4.28 -14.72
CA ASN A 21 8.18 -5.40 -13.83
C ASN A 21 8.89 -4.98 -12.53
N GLU A 22 9.04 -3.69 -12.24
CA GLU A 22 9.57 -3.25 -10.95
C GLU A 22 8.52 -3.51 -9.86
N VAL A 23 8.97 -4.12 -8.76
CA VAL A 23 8.16 -4.41 -7.58
C VAL A 23 8.30 -3.27 -6.58
N ILE A 24 7.18 -2.68 -6.20
CA ILE A 24 7.09 -1.59 -5.24
C ILE A 24 6.19 -2.04 -4.09
N VAL A 25 6.59 -1.77 -2.85
CA VAL A 25 5.75 -1.95 -1.68
C VAL A 25 5.20 -0.58 -1.26
N ASN A 26 3.89 -0.40 -1.36
CA ASN A 26 3.19 0.77 -0.86
C ASN A 26 2.76 0.52 0.59
N VAL A 27 3.17 1.41 1.48
CA VAL A 27 2.91 1.31 2.93
C VAL A 27 1.86 2.34 3.32
N TYR A 28 0.89 1.91 4.13
CA TYR A 28 -0.20 2.73 4.65
C TYR A 28 -0.30 2.65 6.16
N ASP A 29 -0.74 3.75 6.77
CA ASP A 29 -1.15 3.82 8.17
C ASP A 29 -2.59 3.30 8.32
N ILE A 30 -2.82 2.20 9.06
CA ILE A 30 -4.17 1.71 9.37
C ILE A 30 -4.77 2.64 10.42
N THR A 31 -5.62 3.57 9.97
CA THR A 31 -6.19 4.66 10.78
C THR A 31 -5.10 5.51 11.45
N ALA A 32 -4.84 6.69 10.88
CA ALA A 32 -3.88 7.65 11.43
C ALA A 32 -4.13 7.95 12.92
N ASP A 33 -5.39 7.87 13.36
CA ASP A 33 -5.79 8.06 14.75
C ASP A 33 -5.19 7.02 15.71
N TYR A 34 -5.08 5.72 15.35
CA TYR A 34 -4.49 4.72 16.25
C TYR A 34 -2.96 4.81 16.30
N ASN A 35 -2.31 5.05 15.15
CA ASN A 35 -0.85 5.17 15.11
C ASN A 35 -0.35 6.46 15.80
N ALA A 36 -1.14 7.54 15.82
CA ALA A 36 -0.80 8.76 16.55
C ALA A 36 -0.54 8.51 18.06
N TRP A 37 -1.25 7.55 18.68
CA TRP A 37 -1.07 7.19 20.09
C TRP A 37 0.08 6.22 20.36
N THR A 38 0.65 5.57 19.35
CA THR A 38 1.70 4.54 19.51
C THR A 38 3.04 4.95 18.91
N TYR A 39 3.06 5.96 18.02
CA TYR A 39 4.29 6.45 17.42
C TYR A 39 5.32 6.96 18.42
N TRP A 40 4.88 7.57 19.52
CA TRP A 40 5.77 8.12 20.54
C TRP A 40 6.62 7.05 21.25
N CYS A 41 6.18 5.78 21.25
CA CYS A 41 6.96 4.64 21.76
C CYS A 41 7.55 3.76 20.64
N GLY A 42 7.48 4.20 19.38
CA GLY A 42 8.11 3.52 18.24
C GLY A 42 7.32 2.35 17.65
N VAL A 43 6.02 2.24 17.92
CA VAL A 43 5.15 1.16 17.42
C VAL A 43 4.08 1.74 16.49
N GLY A 44 3.68 0.99 15.46
CA GLY A 44 2.61 1.38 14.54
C GLY A 44 1.99 0.16 13.85
N VAL A 45 0.73 0.28 13.45
CA VAL A 45 -0.02 -0.73 12.70
C VAL A 45 -0.06 -0.29 11.24
N PHE A 46 0.57 -1.07 10.37
CA PHE A 46 0.72 -0.75 8.96
C PHE A 46 -0.01 -1.75 8.09
N HIS A 47 -0.62 -1.25 7.02
CA HIS A 47 -1.01 -2.06 5.88
C HIS A 47 0.03 -1.89 4.78
N ALA A 48 0.21 -2.90 3.95
CA ALA A 48 1.05 -2.80 2.78
C ALA A 48 0.43 -3.53 1.60
N GLY A 49 0.58 -2.95 0.41
CA GLY A 49 0.28 -3.57 -0.87
C GLY A 49 1.55 -3.69 -1.72
N VAL A 50 1.55 -4.71 -2.58
CA VAL A 50 2.63 -4.99 -3.53
C VAL A 50 2.17 -4.57 -4.92
N GLU A 51 2.81 -3.55 -5.46
CA GLU A 51 2.60 -3.03 -6.80
C GLU A 51 3.59 -3.67 -7.77
N VAL A 52 3.07 -4.22 -8.87
CA VAL A 52 3.84 -4.73 -10.01
C VAL A 52 2.94 -4.70 -11.25
N TYR A 53 3.50 -4.44 -12.43
CA TYR A 53 2.73 -4.31 -13.67
C TYR A 53 1.58 -3.29 -13.60
N GLY A 54 1.75 -2.25 -12.78
CA GLY A 54 0.75 -1.18 -12.61
C GLY A 54 -0.49 -1.58 -11.80
N VAL A 55 -0.48 -2.76 -11.17
CA VAL A 55 -1.55 -3.23 -10.29
C VAL A 55 -0.99 -3.41 -8.89
N GLU A 56 -1.72 -2.94 -7.88
CA GLU A 56 -1.37 -3.16 -6.49
C GLU A 56 -2.20 -4.29 -5.89
N TYR A 57 -1.53 -5.26 -5.26
CA TYR A 57 -2.13 -6.42 -4.63
C TYR A 57 -1.97 -6.35 -3.12
N ALA A 58 -3.04 -6.62 -2.38
CA ALA A 58 -3.02 -6.71 -0.93
C ALA A 58 -3.91 -7.84 -0.43
N TYR A 59 -3.63 -8.34 0.77
CA TYR A 59 -4.40 -9.39 1.42
C TYR A 59 -5.34 -8.79 2.47
N GLY A 60 -6.63 -9.08 2.33
CA GLY A 60 -7.69 -8.70 3.27
C GLY A 60 -8.35 -9.96 3.80
N GLY A 61 -7.78 -10.55 4.86
CA GLY A 61 -8.24 -11.83 5.41
C GLY A 61 -9.75 -11.87 5.65
N HIS A 62 -10.37 -12.97 5.24
CA HIS A 62 -11.81 -13.20 5.30
C HIS A 62 -12.13 -14.69 5.47
N ASP A 63 -13.37 -15.02 5.82
CA ASP A 63 -13.81 -16.41 6.03
C ASP A 63 -14.37 -17.11 4.76
N TYR A 64 -14.30 -16.45 3.58
CA TYR A 64 -14.75 -17.03 2.30
C TYR A 64 -13.69 -17.95 1.64
N ASP A 65 -14.14 -18.83 0.74
CA ASP A 65 -13.31 -19.77 -0.03
C ASP A 65 -12.63 -19.09 -1.24
N SER A 66 -11.85 -18.05 -0.97
CA SER A 66 -11.03 -17.31 -1.94
C SER A 66 -9.67 -16.94 -1.35
N SER A 67 -8.69 -16.60 -2.19
CA SER A 67 -7.31 -16.32 -1.74
C SER A 67 -7.17 -15.16 -0.76
N GLY A 68 -8.20 -14.30 -0.64
CA GLY A 68 -8.17 -13.07 0.16
C GLY A 68 -7.30 -11.96 -0.43
N VAL A 69 -6.68 -12.21 -1.59
CA VAL A 69 -5.92 -11.21 -2.33
C VAL A 69 -6.89 -10.37 -3.17
N PHE A 70 -6.79 -9.06 -3.06
CA PHE A 70 -7.52 -8.11 -3.89
C PHE A 70 -6.54 -7.24 -4.68
N ALA A 71 -7.03 -6.68 -5.79
CA ALA A 71 -6.29 -5.79 -6.67
C ALA A 71 -6.88 -4.38 -6.64
N THR A 72 -6.02 -3.36 -6.67
CA THR A 72 -6.41 -1.95 -6.74
C THR A 72 -5.51 -1.20 -7.72
N ASP A 73 -5.94 0.02 -8.06
CA ASP A 73 -5.01 1.00 -8.60
C ASP A 73 -3.92 1.29 -7.54
N PRO A 74 -2.68 1.56 -7.96
CA PRO A 74 -1.60 1.88 -7.04
C PRO A 74 -1.94 3.06 -6.13
N LYS A 75 -1.74 2.89 -4.82
CA LYS A 75 -1.99 3.93 -3.79
C LYS A 75 -3.46 4.30 -3.59
N ASP A 76 -4.38 3.47 -4.07
CA ASP A 76 -5.83 3.60 -3.86
C ASP A 76 -6.44 2.38 -3.12
N PRO A 77 -6.01 2.11 -1.87
CA PRO A 77 -6.49 0.97 -1.11
C PRO A 77 -7.94 1.18 -0.62
N PRO A 78 -8.72 0.10 -0.43
CA PRO A 78 -10.04 0.19 0.18
C PRO A 78 -9.95 0.48 1.69
N GLY A 79 -10.91 1.26 2.19
CA GLY A 79 -11.07 1.54 3.62
C GLY A 79 -10.22 2.71 4.15
N PRO A 80 -10.29 2.99 5.47
CA PRO A 80 -9.70 4.18 6.07
C PRO A 80 -8.19 4.00 6.36
N VAL A 81 -7.38 3.85 5.32
CA VAL A 81 -5.92 3.80 5.42
C VAL A 81 -5.29 5.00 4.73
N VAL A 82 -4.16 5.49 5.25
CA VAL A 82 -3.49 6.69 4.72
C VAL A 82 -2.16 6.31 4.12
N PHE A 83 -1.92 6.67 2.85
CA PHE A 83 -0.64 6.43 2.19
C PHE A 83 0.51 7.09 2.94
N ARG A 84 1.56 6.32 3.20
CA ARG A 84 2.75 6.76 3.93
C ARG A 84 3.96 6.90 3.02
N ARG A 85 4.30 5.84 2.29
CA ARG A 85 5.48 5.81 1.40
C ARG A 85 5.47 4.60 0.48
N SER A 86 6.27 4.67 -0.57
CA SER A 86 6.62 3.54 -1.44
C SER A 86 8.06 3.07 -1.17
N ILE A 87 8.31 1.77 -1.26
CA ILE A 87 9.63 1.15 -1.10
C ILE A 87 9.90 0.31 -2.36
N ARG A 88 10.98 0.62 -3.10
CA ARG A 88 11.39 -0.17 -4.27
C ARG A 88 12.07 -1.45 -3.82
N MET A 89 11.62 -2.60 -4.32
CA MET A 89 12.13 -3.91 -3.93
C MET A 89 13.06 -4.53 -4.98
N GLY A 90 12.91 -4.17 -6.25
CA GLY A 90 13.70 -4.72 -7.36
C GLY A 90 12.80 -5.12 -8.54
N ALA A 91 13.35 -5.90 -9.48
CA ALA A 91 12.59 -6.38 -10.63
C ALA A 91 11.99 -7.78 -10.37
N CYS A 92 10.78 -8.01 -10.87
CA CYS A 92 10.13 -9.30 -10.94
C CYS A 92 10.63 -10.07 -12.18
N GLU A 93 10.90 -11.36 -12.00
CA GLU A 93 11.27 -12.28 -13.08
C GLU A 93 10.05 -12.96 -13.71
N LEU A 94 8.91 -12.94 -13.03
CA LEU A 94 7.64 -13.48 -13.54
C LEU A 94 7.00 -12.50 -14.51
N THR A 95 6.36 -13.02 -15.54
CA THR A 95 5.48 -12.26 -16.42
C THR A 95 4.21 -11.82 -15.71
N GLU A 96 3.52 -10.81 -16.26
CA GLU A 96 2.23 -10.33 -15.75
C GLU A 96 1.20 -11.47 -15.62
N SER A 97 1.14 -12.38 -16.61
CA SER A 97 0.23 -13.53 -16.57
C SER A 97 0.58 -14.54 -15.46
N GLU A 98 1.86 -14.77 -15.19
CA GLU A 98 2.31 -15.64 -14.10
C GLU A 98 2.01 -15.02 -12.73
N VAL A 99 2.18 -13.70 -12.59
CA VAL A 99 1.76 -12.96 -11.38
C VAL A 99 0.26 -13.09 -11.17
N LEU A 100 -0.56 -12.91 -12.21
CA LEU A 100 -2.01 -13.05 -12.13
C LEU A 100 -2.44 -14.47 -11.72
N GLN A 101 -1.76 -15.50 -12.22
CA GLN A 101 -2.02 -16.88 -11.80
C GLN A 101 -1.63 -17.11 -10.34
N LEU A 102 -0.51 -16.53 -9.89
CA LEU A 102 -0.02 -16.66 -8.52
C LEU A 102 -0.98 -16.02 -7.49
N VAL A 103 -1.53 -14.84 -7.78
CA VAL A 103 -2.42 -14.13 -6.84
C VAL A 103 -3.84 -14.71 -6.75
N GLN A 104 -4.25 -15.47 -7.76
CA GLN A 104 -5.57 -16.13 -7.85
C GLN A 104 -5.57 -17.57 -7.33
N ALA A 105 -4.40 -18.15 -7.07
CA ALA A 105 -4.24 -19.49 -6.51
C ALA A 105 -4.62 -19.54 -5.03
#